data_AF-X6LEH6-F1
#
_entry.id   AF-X6LEH6-F1
#
_cell.length_a   1.000
_cell.length_b   1.000
_cell.length_c   1.000
_cell.angle_alpha   90.00
_cell.angle_beta   90.00
_cell.angle_gamma   90.00
#
_symmetry.space_group_name_H-M   'P 1'
#
loop_
_entity.id
_entity.type
_entity.pdbx_description
1 polymer ?
#
loop_
_entity_poly.entity_id
_entity_poly.type
_entity_poly.pdbx_seq_one_letter_code
_entity_poly.pdbx_strand_id
1 'polypeptide(L)'
;KINDIICEWIDEKEIKKIANRYKSHSEIRILKPPQLKGVNEEQINSQKGILLKLIKFVYDQLCKFNPKEMKGKAIYVILFEFFKKNIMGEMNPAKSRKQELEEDTTMLQAFETYIPLQANNYLYIDSDDNEKNDSYDCHQHIINLL
;
A
#
# COMPACT_ATOMS: atom_id res chain seq x y z
N LYS A 1 0.36 17.16 37.84
CA LYS A 1 1.04 16.24 36.90
C LYS A 1 0.01 15.20 36.50
N ILE A 2 -0.46 15.20 35.25
CA ILE A 2 -1.22 14.07 34.71
C ILE A 2 -0.23 12.90 34.72
N ASN A 3 -0.50 11.85 35.50
CA ASN A 3 0.20 10.59 35.31
C ASN A 3 -0.03 10.20 33.85
N ASP A 4 1.03 9.84 33.13
CA ASP A 4 0.89 9.29 31.79
C ASP A 4 0.10 7.99 31.93
N ILE A 5 -1.22 8.06 31.72
CA ILE A 5 -2.16 6.92 31.77
C ILE A 5 -1.62 5.76 30.91
N ILE A 6 -0.87 6.06 29.86
CA ILE A 6 -0.22 5.07 28.99
C ILE A 6 0.87 4.28 29.73
N CYS A 7 1.64 4.90 30.62
CA CYS A 7 2.69 4.24 31.41
C CYS A 7 2.14 3.51 32.65
N GLU A 8 0.90 3.77 33.05
CA GLU A 8 0.22 2.95 34.07
C GLU A 8 -0.27 1.61 33.49
N TRP A 9 -0.52 1.54 32.18
CA TRP A 9 -1.12 0.37 31.52
C TRP A 9 -0.14 -0.44 30.68
N ILE A 10 1.00 0.14 30.29
CA ILE A 10 2.03 -0.53 29.48
C ILE A 10 3.42 -0.20 30.05
N ASP A 11 4.21 -1.25 30.28
CA ASP A 11 5.59 -1.14 30.74
C ASP A 11 6.50 -0.47 29.70
N GLU A 12 7.53 0.25 30.16
CA GLU A 12 8.50 0.90 29.27
C GLU A 12 9.17 -0.06 28.28
N LYS A 13 9.42 -1.32 28.67
CA LYS A 13 9.97 -2.35 27.79
C LYS A 13 9.02 -2.68 26.63
N GLU A 14 7.73 -2.72 26.88
CA GLU A 14 6.71 -2.97 25.86
C GLU A 14 6.52 -1.75 24.97
N ILE A 15 6.48 -0.54 25.55
CA ILE A 15 6.49 0.72 24.79
C ILE A 15 7.66 0.74 23.81
N LYS A 16 8.86 0.35 24.26
CA LYS A 16 10.05 0.28 23.41
C LYS A 16 9.89 -0.74 22.28
N LYS A 17 9.36 -1.93 22.56
CA LYS A 17 9.09 -2.95 21.52
C LYS A 17 8.11 -2.43 20.46
N ILE A 18 7.05 -1.75 20.88
CA ILE A 18 6.05 -1.19 19.96
C ILE A 18 6.66 -0.04 19.15
N ALA A 19 7.33 0.90 19.82
CA ALA A 19 7.96 2.05 19.19
C ALA A 19 9.05 1.66 18.19
N ASN A 20 9.77 0.55 18.40
CA ASN A 20 10.75 0.04 17.44
C ASN A 20 10.14 -0.37 16.09
N ARG A 21 8.82 -0.62 16.03
CA ARG A 21 8.10 -0.93 14.78
C ARG A 21 7.65 0.33 14.04
N TYR A 22 7.85 1.52 14.62
CA TYR A 22 7.47 2.79 14.01
C TYR A 22 8.26 3.02 12.73
N LYS A 23 7.54 3.39 11.67
CA LYS A 23 8.11 3.98 10.46
C LYS A 23 7.40 5.30 10.20
N SER A 24 8.10 6.21 9.53
CA SER A 24 7.55 7.53 9.20
C SER A 24 6.36 7.40 8.23
N HIS A 25 5.40 8.32 8.29
CA HIS A 25 4.27 8.31 7.35
C HIS A 25 4.72 8.49 5.89
N SER A 26 5.87 9.14 5.65
CA SER A 26 6.51 9.24 4.33
C SER A 26 6.92 7.89 3.76
N GLU A 27 7.37 6.96 4.62
CA GLU A 27 7.72 5.59 4.22
C GLU A 27 6.49 4.70 4.09
N ILE A 28 5.49 4.87 4.97
CA ILE A 28 4.33 3.99 5.05
C ILE A 28 3.29 4.29 3.95
N ARG A 29 3.28 5.49 3.35
CA ARG A 29 2.29 5.96 2.36
C ARG A 29 0.85 5.57 2.73
N ILE A 30 0.26 6.33 3.65
CA ILE A 30 -1.06 6.06 4.22
C ILE A 30 -2.15 6.46 3.22
N LEU A 31 -3.01 5.51 2.87
CA LEU A 31 -4.13 5.74 1.95
C LEU A 31 -5.29 6.42 2.66
N LYS A 32 -5.97 7.32 1.92
CA LYS A 32 -7.18 7.96 2.42
C LYS A 32 -8.30 6.94 2.51
N PRO A 33 -8.97 6.80 3.66
CA PRO A 33 -10.03 5.81 3.82
C PRO A 33 -11.24 6.13 2.92
N PRO A 34 -11.88 5.11 2.30
CA PRO A 34 -12.99 5.30 1.36
C PRO A 34 -14.18 5.99 2.00
N GLN A 35 -14.38 5.83 3.32
CA GLN A 35 -15.44 6.51 4.07
C GLN A 35 -15.29 8.04 4.10
N LEU A 36 -14.12 8.59 3.75
CA LEU A 36 -13.86 10.03 3.65
C LEU A 36 -13.80 10.53 2.20
N LYS A 37 -14.04 9.67 1.21
CA LYS A 37 -14.03 10.06 -0.21
C LYS A 37 -15.37 10.72 -0.57
N GLY A 38 -15.32 11.97 -1.04
CA GLY A 38 -16.52 12.73 -1.46
C GLY A 38 -17.41 13.26 -0.32
N VAL A 39 -16.97 13.18 0.94
CA VAL A 39 -17.76 13.67 2.09
C VAL A 39 -17.40 15.13 2.41
N ASN A 40 -18.41 16.00 2.47
CA ASN A 40 -18.26 17.41 2.84
C ASN A 40 -18.11 17.60 4.37
N GLU A 41 -17.47 18.70 4.80
CA GLU A 41 -17.23 18.98 6.22
C GLU A 41 -18.52 19.10 7.06
N GLU A 42 -19.60 19.58 6.44
CA GLU A 42 -20.92 19.68 7.07
C GLU A 42 -21.52 18.30 7.37
N GLN A 43 -21.33 17.34 6.47
CA GLN A 43 -21.81 15.96 6.65
C GLN A 43 -21.03 15.23 7.75
N ILE A 44 -19.72 15.50 7.84
CA ILE A 44 -18.86 15.02 8.94
C ILE A 44 -19.33 15.57 10.29
N ASN A 45 -19.97 16.75 10.33
CA ASN A 45 -20.41 17.36 11.58
C ASN A 45 -21.76 16.86 12.15
N SER A 46 -22.52 16.07 11.38
CA SER A 46 -23.81 15.51 11.77
C SER A 46 -23.73 14.35 12.79
N GLN A 47 -24.86 13.77 13.24
CA GLN A 47 -24.92 12.70 14.24
C GLN A 47 -24.37 11.34 13.74
N LYS A 48 -24.54 11.01 12.44
CA LYS A 48 -23.75 9.98 11.73
C LYS A 48 -22.27 10.36 11.58
N GLY A 49 -21.97 11.62 11.81
CA GLY A 49 -20.65 12.21 11.76
C GLY A 49 -19.73 11.85 12.93
N ILE A 50 -20.19 11.28 14.05
CA ILE A 50 -19.27 10.89 15.15
C ILE A 50 -18.23 9.86 14.67
N LEU A 51 -18.68 8.82 13.96
CA LEU A 51 -17.77 7.83 13.38
C LEU A 51 -16.87 8.45 12.31
N LEU A 52 -17.42 9.29 11.43
CA LEU A 52 -16.64 9.98 10.39
C LEU A 52 -15.63 10.98 10.98
N LYS A 53 -15.98 11.65 12.08
CA LYS A 53 -15.08 12.51 12.87
C LYS A 53 -13.95 11.71 13.45
N LEU A 54 -14.24 10.54 14.02
CA LEU A 54 -13.20 9.64 14.54
C LEU A 54 -12.28 9.18 13.41
N ILE A 55 -12.82 8.75 12.27
CA ILE A 55 -12.04 8.32 11.11
C ILE A 55 -11.18 9.47 10.57
N LYS A 56 -11.74 10.67 10.41
CA LYS A 56 -11.02 11.88 9.99
C LYS A 56 -9.92 12.23 10.99
N PHE A 57 -10.23 12.21 12.28
CA PHE A 57 -9.27 12.48 13.35
C PHE A 57 -8.09 11.50 13.30
N VAL A 58 -8.36 10.19 13.29
CA VAL A 58 -7.31 9.16 13.25
C VAL A 58 -6.46 9.31 11.98
N TYR A 59 -7.09 9.50 10.82
CA TYR A 59 -6.38 9.70 9.55
C TYR A 59 -5.50 10.95 9.58
N ASP A 60 -6.03 12.09 10.04
CA ASP A 60 -5.28 13.34 10.13
C ASP A 60 -4.11 13.23 11.11
N GLN A 61 -4.29 12.55 12.25
CA GLN A 61 -3.20 12.25 13.17
C GLN A 61 -2.13 11.42 12.48
N LEU A 62 -2.49 10.34 11.79
CA LEU A 62 -1.52 9.50 11.08
C LEU A 62 -0.74 10.26 9.98
N CYS A 63 -1.37 11.24 9.32
CA CYS A 63 -0.71 12.04 8.29
C CYS A 63 0.18 13.16 8.84
N LYS A 64 -0.21 13.80 9.95
CA LYS A 64 0.44 15.02 10.45
C LYS A 64 1.32 14.78 11.67
N PHE A 65 1.06 13.71 12.43
CA PHE A 65 1.79 13.42 13.65
C PHE A 65 3.15 12.81 13.34
N ASN A 66 4.21 13.55 13.65
CA ASN A 66 5.60 13.12 13.47
C ASN A 66 6.31 12.99 14.83
N PRO A 67 6.06 11.91 15.59
CA PRO A 67 6.57 11.76 16.95
C PRO A 67 8.09 11.57 16.98
N LYS A 68 8.77 12.37 17.81
CA LYS A 68 10.20 12.23 18.09
C LYS A 68 10.47 11.29 19.26
N GLU A 69 9.62 11.37 20.30
CA GLU A 69 9.76 10.58 21.53
C GLU A 69 9.24 9.15 21.38
N MET A 70 9.80 8.23 22.17
CA MET A 70 9.44 6.80 22.15
C MET A 70 7.95 6.59 22.43
N LYS A 71 7.39 7.33 23.39
CA LYS A 71 5.96 7.26 23.73
C LYS A 71 5.07 7.68 22.56
N GLY A 72 5.41 8.78 21.90
CA GLY A 72 4.71 9.23 20.70
C GLY A 72 4.77 8.21 19.56
N LYS A 73 5.93 7.57 19.36
CA LYS A 73 6.10 6.50 18.36
C LYS A 73 5.22 5.29 18.67
N ALA A 74 5.12 4.90 19.95
CA ALA A 74 4.23 3.82 20.36
C ALA A 74 2.75 4.17 20.13
N ILE A 75 2.33 5.39 20.49
CA ILE A 75 0.96 5.89 20.22
C ILE A 75 0.65 5.83 18.73
N TYR A 76 1.58 6.27 17.88
CA TYR A 76 1.41 6.22 16.43
C TYR A 76 1.20 4.79 15.93
N VAL A 77 2.02 3.83 16.38
CA VAL A 77 1.90 2.43 15.97
C VAL A 77 0.54 1.84 16.40
N ILE A 78 0.07 2.16 17.60
CA ILE A 78 -1.24 1.72 18.10
C ILE A 78 -2.37 2.33 17.26
N LEU A 79 -2.32 3.63 16.96
CA LEU A 79 -3.29 4.31 16.09
C LEU A 79 -3.28 3.71 14.68
N PHE A 80 -2.11 3.35 14.16
CA PHE A 80 -1.98 2.74 12.84
C PHE A 80 -2.56 1.32 12.81
N GLU A 81 -2.31 0.50 13.82
CA GLU A 81 -2.93 -0.82 13.97
C GLU A 81 -4.46 -0.70 14.10
N PHE A 82 -4.95 0.28 14.87
CA PHE A 82 -6.37 0.58 14.97
C PHE A 82 -6.97 0.98 13.62
N PHE A 83 -6.32 1.90 12.89
CA PHE A 83 -6.75 2.36 11.56
C PHE A 83 -6.84 1.19 10.58
N LYS A 84 -5.80 0.34 10.53
CA LYS A 84 -5.78 -0.82 9.65
C LYS A 84 -6.93 -1.78 9.96
N LYS A 85 -7.12 -2.11 11.24
CA LYS A 85 -8.11 -3.12 11.66
C LYS A 85 -9.55 -2.62 11.56
N ASN A 86 -9.82 -1.38 11.97
CA ASN A 86 -11.19 -0.89 12.19
C ASN A 86 -11.68 0.07 11.11
N ILE A 87 -10.78 0.76 10.39
CA ILE A 87 -11.15 1.75 9.38
C ILE A 87 -10.97 1.18 7.98
N MET A 88 -9.80 0.63 7.65
CA MET A 88 -9.63 -0.10 6.39
C MET A 88 -10.34 -1.46 6.40
N GLY A 89 -10.56 -2.04 7.59
CA GLY A 89 -11.14 -3.37 7.79
C GLY A 89 -10.17 -4.51 7.43
N GLU A 90 -10.54 -5.76 7.72
CA GLU A 90 -10.00 -6.94 7.02
C GLU A 90 -10.49 -6.98 5.56
N MET A 91 -10.46 -5.84 4.88
CA MET A 91 -10.79 -5.78 3.48
C MET A 91 -9.62 -6.41 2.75
N ASN A 92 -9.82 -7.65 2.32
CA ASN A 92 -8.85 -8.44 1.56
C ASN A 92 -8.18 -7.50 0.54
N PRO A 93 -6.86 -7.25 0.63
CA PRO A 93 -6.19 -6.18 -0.14
C PRO A 93 -6.39 -6.33 -1.66
N ALA A 94 -6.77 -7.52 -2.11
CA ALA A 94 -7.19 -7.83 -3.47
C ALA A 94 -8.42 -7.04 -3.97
N LYS A 95 -9.38 -6.65 -3.11
CA LYS A 95 -10.56 -5.87 -3.54
C LYS A 95 -10.26 -4.37 -3.62
N SER A 96 -9.51 -3.81 -2.68
CA SER A 96 -9.10 -2.39 -2.71
C SER A 96 -8.18 -2.10 -3.89
N ARG A 97 -7.22 -3.01 -4.17
CA ARG A 97 -6.34 -2.87 -5.34
C ARG A 97 -7.09 -2.86 -6.66
N LYS A 98 -8.17 -3.65 -6.80
CA LYS A 98 -8.98 -3.67 -8.03
C LYS A 98 -9.69 -2.34 -8.24
N GLN A 99 -10.25 -1.77 -7.18
CA GLN A 99 -10.90 -0.46 -7.25
C GLN A 99 -9.89 0.67 -7.52
N GLU A 100 -8.70 0.62 -6.91
CA GLU A 100 -7.61 1.54 -7.23
C GLU A 100 -7.13 1.40 -8.69
N LEU A 101 -7.11 0.16 -9.21
CA LEU A 101 -6.79 -0.14 -10.59
C LEU A 101 -7.80 0.43 -11.58
N GLU A 102 -9.09 0.29 -11.27
CA GLU A 102 -10.19 0.84 -12.05
C GLU A 102 -10.25 2.37 -12.00
N GLU A 103 -9.74 2.99 -10.93
CA GLU A 103 -9.71 4.46 -10.79
C GLU A 103 -8.49 5.11 -11.45
N ASP A 104 -7.40 4.37 -11.67
CA ASP A 104 -6.21 4.85 -12.37
C ASP A 104 -6.31 4.62 -13.89
N THR A 105 -6.85 5.63 -14.57
CA THR A 105 -6.99 5.67 -16.04
C THR A 105 -5.68 5.42 -16.79
N THR A 106 -4.53 5.83 -16.25
CA THR A 106 -3.22 5.64 -16.88
C THR A 106 -2.82 4.17 -16.86
N MET A 107 -3.08 3.51 -15.73
CA MET A 107 -2.81 2.08 -15.57
C MET A 107 -3.80 1.23 -16.38
N LEU A 108 -5.08 1.60 -16.44
CA LEU A 108 -6.06 0.94 -17.31
C LEU A 108 -5.63 0.99 -18.78
N GLN A 109 -5.22 2.16 -19.27
CA GLN A 109 -4.70 2.32 -20.64
C GLN A 109 -3.44 1.47 -20.87
N ALA A 110 -2.55 1.40 -19.88
CA ALA A 110 -1.37 0.54 -19.96
C ALA A 110 -1.73 -0.95 -20.02
N PHE A 111 -2.78 -1.40 -19.31
CA PHE A 111 -3.27 -2.79 -19.37
C PHE A 111 -4.00 -3.11 -20.67
N GLU A 112 -4.80 -2.18 -21.20
CA GLU A 112 -5.47 -2.33 -22.49
C GLU A 112 -4.47 -2.44 -23.65
N THR A 113 -3.34 -1.72 -23.53
CA THR A 113 -2.24 -1.74 -24.52
C THR A 113 -1.18 -2.80 -24.20
N TYR A 114 -1.29 -3.49 -23.06
CA TYR A 114 -0.36 -4.56 -22.68
C TYR A 114 -0.63 -5.78 -23.55
N ILE A 115 0.24 -5.99 -24.53
CA ILE A 115 0.32 -7.25 -25.26
C ILE A 115 1.16 -8.19 -24.39
N PRO A 116 0.58 -9.25 -23.79
CA PRO A 116 1.36 -10.23 -23.07
C PRO A 116 2.30 -10.89 -24.07
N LEU A 117 3.60 -10.77 -23.86
CA LEU A 117 4.58 -11.59 -24.56
C LEU A 117 4.32 -13.04 -24.13
N GLN A 118 3.51 -13.75 -24.90
CA GLN A 118 3.44 -15.19 -24.79
C GLN A 118 4.81 -15.72 -25.21
N ALA A 119 5.56 -16.28 -24.26
CA ALA A 119 6.67 -17.16 -24.57
C ALA A 119 6.09 -18.36 -25.31
N ASN A 120 6.08 -18.30 -26.64
CA ASN A 120 5.71 -19.43 -27.46
C ASN A 120 6.93 -20.35 -27.55
N ASN A 121 6.72 -21.66 -27.46
CA ASN A 121 7.76 -22.69 -27.60
C ASN A 121 7.93 -23.13 -29.06
N TYR A 122 7.38 -22.38 -30.02
CA TYR A 122 7.55 -22.67 -31.42
C TYR A 122 8.91 -22.15 -31.86
N LEU A 123 9.69 -23.01 -32.52
CA LEU A 123 10.87 -22.58 -33.24
C LEU A 123 10.47 -21.45 -34.20
N TYR A 124 11.15 -20.32 -34.11
CA TYR A 124 11.12 -19.31 -35.16
C TYR A 124 11.83 -19.93 -36.38
N ILE A 125 11.05 -20.36 -37.36
CA ILE A 125 11.57 -20.78 -38.66
C ILE A 125 11.58 -19.50 -39.50
N ASP A 126 12.77 -18.90 -39.60
CA ASP A 126 13.00 -17.77 -40.48
C ASP A 126 12.71 -18.24 -41.91
N SER A 127 11.72 -17.61 -42.55
CA SER A 127 11.33 -17.91 -43.91
C SER A 127 12.46 -17.50 -44.86
N ASP A 128 13.27 -18.49 -45.24
CA ASP A 128 14.09 -18.72 -46.45
C ASP A 128 14.46 -17.54 -47.39
N ASP A 129 14.64 -16.32 -46.88
CA ASP A 129 15.17 -15.19 -47.63
C ASP A 129 16.67 -15.06 -47.32
N ASN A 130 17.47 -15.44 -48.31
CA ASN A 130 18.93 -15.49 -48.39
C ASN A 130 19.66 -14.16 -48.06
N GLU A 131 19.58 -13.66 -46.83
CA GLU A 131 20.49 -12.63 -46.33
C GLU A 131 21.22 -13.12 -45.07
N LYS A 132 22.49 -12.74 -44.96
CA LYS A 132 23.44 -13.24 -43.97
C LYS A 132 22.85 -13.17 -42.55
N ASN A 133 22.63 -14.36 -42.00
CA ASN A 133 22.02 -14.57 -40.69
C ASN A 133 23.00 -14.22 -39.55
N ASP A 134 22.94 -12.97 -39.08
CA ASP A 134 23.58 -12.53 -37.82
C ASP A 134 22.65 -12.71 -36.60
N SER A 135 21.55 -13.46 -36.74
CA SER A 135 20.59 -13.68 -35.66
C SER A 135 21.11 -14.72 -34.66
N TYR A 136 21.12 -14.37 -33.37
CA TYR A 136 21.66 -15.20 -32.31
C TYR A 136 20.65 -16.28 -31.88
N ASP A 137 20.91 -17.54 -32.24
CA ASP A 137 20.07 -18.67 -31.84
C ASP A 137 20.33 -19.05 -30.37
N CYS A 138 19.47 -18.54 -29.49
CA CYS A 138 19.47 -18.84 -28.06
C CYS A 138 19.26 -20.33 -27.76
N HIS A 139 18.53 -21.06 -28.60
CA HIS A 139 18.23 -22.47 -28.38
C HIS A 139 19.47 -23.33 -28.65
N GLN A 140 20.15 -23.07 -29.77
CA GLN A 140 21.40 -23.75 -30.10
C GLN A 140 22.51 -23.42 -29.10
N HIS A 141 22.55 -22.19 -28.60
CA HIS A 141 23.49 -21.80 -27.54
C HIS A 141 23.29 -22.63 -26.26
N ILE A 142 22.06 -22.83 -25.83
CA ILE A 142 21.73 -23.65 -24.65
C ILE A 142 22.08 -25.13 -24.89
N ILE A 143 21.82 -25.66 -26.08
CA ILE A 143 22.20 -27.05 -26.41
C ILE A 143 23.72 -27.23 -26.37
N ASN A 144 24.49 -26.26 -26.88
CA ASN A 144 25.95 -26.33 -26.85
C ASN A 144 26.56 -26.15 -25.44
N LEU A 145 25.78 -25.65 -24.48
CA LEU A 145 26.16 -25.45 -23.08
C LEU A 145 25.92 -26.70 -22.21
N LEU A 146 25.18 -27.69 -22.71
CA LEU A 146 24.89 -28.97 -22.06
C LEU A 146 25.85 -30.06 -22.53
#